data_AF-W1YGW0-F1
#
_entry.id   AF-W1YGW0-F1
#
_cell.length_a   1.000
_cell.length_b   1.000
_cell.length_c   1.000
_cell.angle_alpha   90.00
_cell.angle_beta   90.00
_cell.angle_gamma   90.00
#
_symmetry.space_group_name_H-M   'P 1'
#
loop_
_entity.id
_entity.type
_entity.pdbx_description
1 polymer ?
#
loop_
_entity_poly.entity_id
_entity_poly.type
_entity_poly.pdbx_seq_one_letter_code
_entity_poly.pdbx_strand_id
1 'polypeptide(L)' 'PKLHLHGSTQMTAATLDAVRFYESLGFTRVVLARELSLPEIEHICKNCTAEIEVFVHGALCVCYSGQCLMSSFNSESP' A
#
# COMPACT_ATOMS: atom_id res chain seq x y z
N PRO A 1 -3.15 -4.60 24.58
CA PRO A 1 -2.01 -3.94 23.89
C PRO A 1 -2.52 -2.82 22.96
N LYS A 2 -2.17 -1.55 23.21
CA LYS A 2 -2.49 -0.41 22.33
C LYS A 2 -1.34 -0.17 21.36
N LEU A 3 -1.13 -1.11 20.44
CA LEU A 3 -0.08 -0.99 19.42
C LEU A 3 -0.65 -0.25 18.21
N HIS A 4 0.15 0.63 17.63
CA HIS A 4 -0.19 1.34 16.40
C HIS A 4 -0.27 0.33 15.24
N LEU A 5 -1.36 0.40 14.47
CA LEU A 5 -1.57 -0.47 13.31
C LEU A 5 -0.96 0.21 12.07
N HIS A 6 0.02 -0.44 11.46
CA HIS A 6 0.73 0.06 10.28
C HIS A 6 0.41 -0.82 9.08
N GLY A 7 -0.05 -0.20 8.00
CA GLY A 7 -0.43 -0.90 6.78
C GLY A 7 0.76 -1.06 5.85
N SER A 8 1.13 -2.29 5.54
CA SER A 8 2.27 -2.63 4.68
C SER A 8 1.96 -2.44 3.19
N THR A 9 2.98 -2.38 2.34
CA THR A 9 2.84 -2.37 0.87
C THR A 9 2.00 -3.53 0.33
N GLN A 10 1.97 -4.67 1.03
CA GLN A 10 1.13 -5.83 0.69
C GLN A 10 -0.38 -5.56 0.77
N MET A 11 -0.79 -4.43 1.36
CA MET A 11 -2.19 -4.00 1.39
C MET A 11 -2.59 -3.28 0.10
N THR A 12 -1.64 -2.99 -0.80
CA THR A 12 -1.92 -2.42 -2.13
C THR A 12 -2.73 -1.12 -2.04
N ALA A 13 -2.39 -0.26 -1.07
CA ALA A 13 -3.01 1.05 -0.92
C ALA A 13 -2.56 1.98 -2.06
N ALA A 14 -3.35 2.03 -3.13
CA ALA A 14 -3.04 2.79 -4.35
C ALA A 14 -3.99 3.98 -4.59
N THR A 15 -5.03 4.13 -3.78
CA THR A 15 -6.03 5.20 -3.91
C THR A 15 -6.34 5.82 -2.56
N LEU A 16 -6.88 7.05 -2.58
CA LEU A 16 -7.35 7.72 -1.37
C LEU A 16 -8.43 6.91 -0.65
N ASP A 17 -9.35 6.28 -1.39
CA ASP A 17 -10.41 5.46 -0.80
C ASP A 17 -9.86 4.23 -0.07
N ALA A 18 -8.81 3.60 -0.61
CA ALA A 18 -8.13 2.50 0.07
C ALA A 18 -7.48 2.98 1.38
N VAL A 19 -6.84 4.15 1.39
CA VAL A 19 -6.25 4.73 2.61
C VAL A 19 -7.34 5.03 3.63
N ARG A 20 -8.45 5.65 3.23
CA ARG A 20 -9.60 5.94 4.12
C ARG A 20 -10.25 4.70 4.69
N PHE A 21 -10.32 3.64 3.89
CA PHE A 21 -10.78 2.35 4.37
C PHE A 21 -9.87 1.84 5.50
N TYR A 22 -8.55 1.89 5.32
CA TYR A 22 -7.61 1.48 6.38
C TYR A 22 -7.66 2.41 7.61
N GLU A 23 -7.84 3.71 7.44
CA GLU A 23 -8.08 4.63 8.56
C GLU A 23 -9.30 4.23 9.38
N SER A 24 -10.40 3.87 8.72
CA SER A 24 -11.62 3.40 9.41
C SER A 24 -11.41 2.10 10.19
N LEU A 25 -10.43 1.29 9.80
CA LEU A 25 -10.01 0.07 10.50
C LEU A 25 -9.00 0.34 11.63
N GLY A 26 -8.61 1.60 11.85
CA GLY A 26 -7.71 2.02 12.92
C GLY A 26 -6.22 2.00 12.54
N PHE A 27 -5.89 1.91 11.26
CA PHE A 27 -4.51 2.06 10.79
C PHE A 27 -4.05 3.52 10.96
N THR A 28 -2.91 3.71 11.62
CA THR A 28 -2.33 5.04 11.88
C THR A 28 -1.25 5.42 10.88
N ARG A 29 -0.71 4.44 10.15
CA ARG A 29 0.24 4.62 9.06
C ARG A 29 -0.11 3.69 7.91
N VAL A 30 0.01 4.16 6.67
CA VAL A 30 -0.20 3.36 5.46
C VAL A 30 0.98 3.54 4.51
N VAL A 31 1.57 2.43 4.07
CA VAL A 31 2.59 2.43 3.04
C VAL A 31 1.92 2.30 1.67
N LEU A 32 2.12 3.31 0.82
CA LEU A 32 1.51 3.39 -0.51
C LEU A 32 2.16 2.41 -1.50
N ALA A 33 1.38 2.05 -2.53
CA ALA A 33 1.89 1.27 -3.65
C ALA A 33 2.98 2.04 -4.42
N ARG A 34 3.91 1.32 -5.04
CA ARG A 34 5.16 1.89 -5.60
C ARG A 34 5.00 2.46 -7.01
N GLU A 35 3.87 2.17 -7.62
CA GLU A 35 3.48 2.59 -8.96
C GLU A 35 2.80 3.97 -9.00
N LEU A 36 2.59 4.62 -7.85
CA LEU A 36 1.93 5.92 -7.79
C LEU A 36 2.85 7.04 -8.28
N SER A 37 2.29 7.94 -9.05
CA SER A 37 2.94 9.18 -9.45
C SER A 37 2.98 10.19 -8.30
N LEU A 38 3.93 11.14 -8.35
CA LEU A 38 4.03 12.22 -7.35
C LEU A 38 2.72 13.01 -7.15
N PRO A 39 1.95 13.37 -8.21
CA PRO A 39 0.67 14.05 -8.02
C PRO A 39 -0.38 13.20 -7.28
N GLU A 40 -0.40 11.88 -7.50
CA GLU A 40 -1.32 10.98 -6.81
C GLU A 40 -0.96 10.85 -5.33
N ILE A 41 0.33 10.71 -5.03
CA ILE A 41 0.84 10.70 -3.64
C ILE A 41 0.47 12.02 -2.95
N GLU A 42 0.72 13.15 -3.60
CA GLU A 42 0.38 14.48 -3.06
C GLU A 42 -1.12 14.62 -2.80
N HIS A 43 -1.97 14.12 -3.71
CA HIS A 43 -3.42 14.11 -3.54
C HIS A 43 -3.83 13.29 -2.31
N ILE A 44 -3.27 12.10 -2.12
CA ILE A 44 -3.56 11.24 -0.97
C ILE A 44 -3.12 11.93 0.32
N CYS A 45 -1.87 12.39 0.40
CA CYS A 45 -1.31 13.05 1.59
C CYS A 45 -2.10 14.28 2.03
N LYS A 46 -2.74 15.02 1.11
CA LYS A 46 -3.58 16.18 1.42
C LYS A 46 -4.97 15.81 1.95
N ASN A 47 -5.44 14.59 1.73
CA ASN A 47 -6.84 14.20 1.95
C ASN A 47 -7.04 13.03 2.93
N CYS A 48 -5.96 12.54 3.54
CA CYS A 48 -5.96 11.55 4.62
C CYS A 48 -5.36 12.11 5.91
N THR A 49 -5.66 11.44 7.01
CA THR A 49 -5.15 11.69 8.37
C THR A 49 -4.06 10.70 8.80
N ALA A 50 -4.04 9.50 8.22
CA ALA A 50 -3.00 8.50 8.42
C ALA A 50 -1.65 9.03 7.92
N GLU A 51 -0.58 8.66 8.63
CA GLU A 51 0.77 8.90 8.18
C GLU A 51 1.05 8.10 6.90
N ILE A 52 1.59 8.76 5.88
CA ILE A 52 1.88 8.14 4.59
C ILE A 52 3.38 7.87 4.47
N GLU A 53 3.73 6.64 4.12
CA GLU A 53 5.11 6.21 3.82
C GLU A 53 5.18 5.75 2.36
N VAL A 54 6.23 6.15 1.63
CA VAL A 54 6.41 5.83 0.20
C VAL A 54 7.87 5.43 -0.06
N PHE A 55 8.06 4.42 -0.90
CA PHE A 55 9.39 4.03 -1.39
C PHE A 55 9.71 4.71 -2.73
N VAL A 56 10.70 5.60 -2.74
CA VAL A 56 11.06 6.44 -3.91
C VAL A 56 12.18 5.84 -4.78
N HIS A 57 13.07 5.02 -4.21
CA HIS A 57 14.23 4.46 -4.93
C HIS A 57 14.17 2.94 -5.03
N GLY A 58 14.02 2.42 -6.25
CA GLY A 58 14.68 1.19 -6.71
C GLY A 58 14.36 -0.15 -6.03
N ALA A 59 13.20 -0.34 -5.41
CA ALA A 59 12.72 -1.68 -5.11
C ALA A 59 11.96 -2.23 -6.33
N LEU A 60 12.69 -2.53 -7.43
CA LEU A 60 12.23 -3.36 -8.54
C LEU A 60 11.93 -4.75 -7.98
N CYS A 61 10.75 -4.88 -7.39
CA CYS A 61 10.25 -6.18 -6.99
C CYS A 61 9.77 -6.86 -8.26
N VAL A 62 10.24 -8.08 -8.49
CA VAL A 62 9.71 -9.02 -9.50
C VAL A 62 8.23 -9.36 -9.24
N CYS A 63 7.61 -8.74 -8.23
CA CYS A 63 6.26 -8.91 -7.73
C CYS A 63 5.56 -7.55 -7.67
N TYR A 64 4.43 -7.41 -8.36
CA TYR A 64 3.62 -6.19 -8.37
C TYR A 64 3.12 -5.90 -6.94
N SER A 65 3.70 -4.90 -6.26
CA SER A 65 3.30 -4.48 -4.90
C SER A 65 2.94 -5.61 -3.91
N GLY A 66 3.75 -6.67 -3.85
CA GLY A 66 3.53 -7.81 -2.94
C GLY A 66 2.65 -8.94 -3.49
N GLN A 67 2.05 -8.78 -4.67
CA GLN A 67 1.47 -9.87 -5.46
C GLN A 67 2.62 -10.58 -6.19
N CYS A 68 3.05 -11.71 -5.63
CA CYS A 68 4.05 -12.55 -6.26
C CYS A 68 3.43 -13.17 -7.51
N LEU A 69 4.03 -12.95 -8.69
CA LEU A 69 3.68 -13.66 -9.93
C LEU A 69 3.69 -15.19 -9.71
N MET A 70 4.52 -15.67 -8.78
CA MET A 70 4.61 -17.07 -8.35
C MET A 70 3.35 -17.59 -7.63
N SER A 71 2.59 -16.72 -6.95
CA SER A 71 1.30 -17.11 -6.36
C SER A 71 0.25 -17.36 -7.46
N SER A 72 0.30 -16.63 -8.57
CA SER A 72 -0.59 -16.84 -9.72
C SER A 72 -0.26 -18.14 -10.47
N PHE A 73 1.02 -18.50 -10.59
CA PHE A 73 1.42 -19.79 -11.20
C PHE A 73 1.01 -20.99 -10.32
N ASN A 74 1.10 -20.88 -8.99
CA ASN A 74 0.75 -21.98 -8.09
C ASN A 74 -0.77 -22.20 -7.95
N SER A 75 -1.61 -21.24 -8.34
CA SER A 75 -3.08 -21.41 -8.39
C SER A 75 -3.57 -22.12 -9.66
N GLU A 76 -2.72 -22.32 -10.67
CA GLU A 76 -3.01 -23.15 -11.85
C GLU A 76 -2.27 -24.49 -11.80
N SER A 77 -2.38 -25.18 -10.66
CA SER A 77 -2.09 -26.61 -10.61
C SER A 77 -3.39 -27.36 -10.93
N PRO A 78 -3.48 -28.15 -12.02
CA PRO A 78 -4.61 -29.05 -12.26
C PRO A 78 -4.71 -30.15 -11.19
#